data_AF-A0A5N5JWQ0-F1
#
_entry.id   AF-A0A5N5JWQ0-F1
#
_cell.length_a   1.000
_cell.length_b   1.000
_cell.length_c   1.000
_cell.angle_alpha   90.00
_cell.angle_beta   90.00
_cell.angle_gamma   90.00
#
_symmetry.space_group_name_H-M   'P 1'
#
loop_
_entity.id
_entity.type
_entity.pdbx_description
1 polymer ?
#
loop_
_entity_poly.entity_id
_entity_poly.type
_entity_poly.pdbx_seq_one_letter_code
_entity_poly.pdbx_strand_id
1 'polypeptide(L)'
;MLRLYFPFLSSPGSENTELQILALLLSLGYFLFDMAWCVYFQTEGPVMLAHHTLSILGIVCALGMGESGIEACAVLFGSEITNPLLQARWFLKQMGRYDSLSGDLVDLLFITLFASVRIGVGGRMLYCELVSPKPKLVMKVGGVAIYALSCVFMVDIACFACRKTRTKYRRWQEQQKLNNANGHIG
;
A
#
# COMPACT_ATOMS: atom_id res chain seq x y z
N MET A 1 -26.37 1.00 -11.40
CA MET A 1 -25.30 0.37 -12.22
C MET A 1 -23.97 0.14 -11.50
N LEU A 2 -23.69 0.70 -10.31
CA LEU A 2 -22.37 0.53 -9.63
C LEU A 2 -22.26 -0.67 -8.66
N ARG A 3 -23.33 -1.47 -8.49
CA ARG A 3 -23.33 -2.71 -7.67
C ARG A 3 -22.63 -3.91 -8.34
N LEU A 4 -22.30 -3.83 -9.62
CA LEU A 4 -21.85 -4.97 -10.42
C LEU A 4 -20.33 -5.18 -10.49
N TYR A 5 -19.52 -4.20 -10.06
CA TYR A 5 -18.05 -4.29 -10.21
C TYR A 5 -17.29 -4.64 -8.93
N PHE A 6 -17.91 -4.60 -7.75
CA PHE A 6 -17.29 -5.03 -6.48
C PHE A 6 -18.31 -5.79 -5.62
N PRO A 7 -18.29 -7.14 -5.63
CA PRO A 7 -19.16 -7.97 -4.80
C PRO A 7 -19.04 -7.68 -3.28
N PHE A 8 -17.88 -7.14 -2.86
CA PHE A 8 -17.49 -6.90 -1.46
C PHE A 8 -18.30 -5.82 -0.74
N LEU A 9 -18.95 -4.91 -1.46
CA LEU A 9 -19.71 -3.78 -0.90
C LEU A 9 -21.21 -4.10 -0.70
N SER A 10 -21.63 -5.35 -0.95
CA SER A 10 -23.04 -5.71 -0.98
C SER A 10 -23.68 -5.73 0.42
N SER A 11 -22.90 -5.97 1.48
CA SER A 11 -23.35 -6.05 2.88
C SER A 11 -22.23 -5.72 3.90
N PRO A 12 -21.86 -4.44 4.11
CA PRO A 12 -20.91 -4.05 5.16
C PRO A 12 -21.38 -4.51 6.55
N GLY A 13 -20.46 -5.00 7.39
CA GLY A 13 -20.76 -5.58 8.71
C GLY A 13 -21.53 -6.91 8.69
N SER A 14 -21.47 -7.69 7.60
CA SER A 14 -22.06 -9.04 7.58
C SER A 14 -21.26 -10.03 8.42
N GLU A 15 -21.89 -11.14 8.79
CA GLU A 15 -21.21 -12.29 9.40
C GLU A 15 -20.11 -12.84 8.47
N ASN A 16 -19.07 -13.37 9.09
CA ASN A 16 -17.93 -13.93 8.38
C ASN A 16 -18.28 -15.29 7.78
N THR A 17 -18.00 -15.47 6.48
CA THR A 17 -18.10 -16.79 5.87
C THR A 17 -16.89 -17.66 6.27
N GLU A 18 -17.03 -18.99 6.23
CA GLU A 18 -15.93 -19.90 6.54
C GLU A 18 -14.67 -19.63 5.69
N LEU A 19 -14.86 -19.28 4.41
CA LEU A 19 -13.77 -18.90 3.51
C LEU A 19 -13.10 -17.58 3.92
N GLN A 20 -13.86 -16.60 4.41
CA GLN A 20 -13.31 -15.35 4.91
C GLN A 20 -12.51 -15.60 6.19
N ILE A 21 -13.04 -16.43 7.11
CA ILE A 21 -12.33 -16.81 8.34
C ILE A 21 -11.02 -17.51 8.00
N LEU A 22 -11.03 -18.47 7.08
CA LEU A 22 -9.83 -19.16 6.64
C LEU A 22 -8.81 -18.19 6.02
N ALA A 23 -9.24 -17.30 5.14
CA ALA A 23 -8.38 -16.28 4.54
C ALA A 23 -7.76 -15.38 5.61
N LEU A 24 -8.55 -14.91 6.57
CA LEU A 24 -8.07 -14.08 7.69
C LEU A 24 -7.09 -14.83 8.58
N LEU A 25 -7.31 -16.11 8.89
CA LEU A 25 -6.39 -16.93 9.67
C LEU A 25 -5.05 -17.15 8.96
N LEU A 26 -5.09 -17.45 7.65
CA LEU A 26 -3.88 -17.60 6.83
C LEU A 26 -3.12 -16.27 6.74
N SER A 27 -3.84 -15.16 6.49
CA SER A 27 -3.25 -13.82 6.50
C SER A 27 -2.67 -13.46 7.86
N LEU A 28 -3.32 -13.82 8.98
CA LEU A 28 -2.81 -13.57 10.32
C LEU A 28 -1.45 -14.26 10.53
N GLY A 29 -1.35 -15.54 10.17
CA GLY A 29 -0.10 -16.29 10.24
C GLY A 29 1.01 -15.66 9.40
N TYR A 30 0.69 -15.26 8.17
CA TYR A 30 1.61 -14.54 7.29
C TYR A 30 2.10 -13.23 7.90
N PHE A 31 1.18 -12.37 8.36
CA PHE A 31 1.53 -11.06 8.92
C PHE A 31 2.34 -11.17 10.23
N LEU A 32 2.06 -12.17 11.06
CA LEU A 32 2.85 -12.43 12.28
C LEU A 32 4.27 -12.88 11.93
N PHE A 33 4.41 -13.79 10.97
CA PHE A 33 5.72 -14.23 10.49
C PHE A 33 6.52 -13.06 9.90
N ASP A 34 5.88 -12.27 9.03
CA ASP A 34 6.51 -11.14 8.37
C ASP A 34 6.90 -10.03 9.36
N MET A 35 6.06 -9.78 10.37
CA MET A 35 6.38 -8.87 11.48
C MET A 35 7.61 -9.36 12.26
N ALA A 36 7.64 -10.64 12.64
CA ALA A 36 8.77 -11.20 13.37
C ALA A 36 10.07 -11.10 12.56
N TRP A 37 9.99 -11.37 11.26
CA TRP A 37 11.11 -11.20 10.33
C TRP A 37 11.60 -9.75 10.26
N CYS A 38 10.69 -8.79 10.06
CA CYS A 38 11.01 -7.37 9.96
C CYS A 38 11.64 -6.82 11.24
N VAL A 39 11.16 -7.24 12.41
CA VAL A 39 11.72 -6.82 13.71
C VAL A 39 13.09 -7.45 13.95
N TYR A 40 13.26 -8.74 13.63
CA TYR A 40 14.51 -9.45 13.85
C TYR A 40 15.65 -8.93 12.96
N PHE A 41 15.38 -8.74 11.65
CA PHE A 41 16.39 -8.29 10.69
C PHE A 41 16.42 -6.76 10.50
N GLN A 42 15.51 -6.02 11.14
CA GLN A 42 15.40 -4.56 11.03
C GLN A 42 15.35 -4.06 9.57
N THR A 43 14.66 -4.81 8.71
CA THR A 43 14.64 -4.57 7.25
C THR A 43 13.77 -3.40 6.86
N GLU A 44 12.78 -3.06 7.68
CA GLU A 44 11.70 -2.13 7.35
C GLU A 44 11.62 -0.94 8.32
N GLY A 45 11.08 0.17 7.82
CA GLY A 45 10.90 1.39 8.60
C GLY A 45 9.71 1.34 9.59
N PRO A 46 9.64 2.29 10.54
CA PRO A 46 8.60 2.31 11.57
C PRO A 46 7.17 2.41 11.02
N VAL A 47 6.98 3.06 9.86
CA VAL A 47 5.66 3.19 9.21
C VAL A 47 5.17 1.83 8.69
N MET A 48 6.07 0.99 8.15
CA MET A 48 5.75 -0.38 7.73
C MET A 48 5.43 -1.25 8.94
N LEU A 49 6.21 -1.17 10.01
CA LEU A 49 5.88 -1.89 11.25
C LEU A 49 4.50 -1.50 11.80
N ALA A 50 4.17 -0.21 11.81
CA ALA A 50 2.83 0.25 12.19
C ALA A 50 1.73 -0.32 11.28
N HIS A 51 1.99 -0.47 9.97
CA HIS A 51 1.07 -1.12 9.03
C HIS A 51 0.84 -2.59 9.38
N HIS A 52 1.89 -3.34 9.69
CA HIS A 52 1.76 -4.73 10.11
C HIS A 52 1.01 -4.84 11.43
N THR A 53 1.32 -3.97 12.42
CA THR A 53 0.62 -3.97 13.72
C THR A 53 -0.87 -3.69 13.54
N LEU A 54 -1.23 -2.63 12.80
CA LEU A 54 -2.64 -2.28 12.56
C LEU A 54 -3.37 -3.36 11.76
N SER A 55 -2.70 -3.98 10.78
CA SER A 55 -3.27 -5.10 10.01
C SER A 55 -3.53 -6.32 10.89
N ILE A 56 -2.58 -6.71 11.76
CA ILE A 56 -2.75 -7.81 12.72
C ILE A 56 -3.90 -7.52 13.67
N LEU A 57 -3.96 -6.32 14.25
CA LEU A 57 -5.04 -5.92 15.14
C LEU A 57 -6.39 -5.96 14.43
N GLY A 58 -6.46 -5.44 13.19
CA GLY A 58 -7.67 -5.48 12.37
C GLY A 58 -8.15 -6.91 12.09
N ILE A 59 -7.23 -7.82 11.76
CA ILE A 59 -7.56 -9.24 11.55
C ILE A 59 -8.08 -9.89 12.84
N VAL A 60 -7.38 -9.70 13.97
CA VAL A 60 -7.78 -10.27 15.27
C VAL A 60 -9.14 -9.73 15.69
N CYS A 61 -9.41 -8.43 15.49
CA CYS A 61 -10.72 -7.85 15.75
C CYS A 61 -11.81 -8.46 14.87
N ALA A 62 -11.59 -8.58 13.55
CA ALA A 62 -12.57 -9.16 12.63
C ALA A 62 -12.88 -10.63 12.95
N LEU A 63 -11.86 -11.41 13.34
CA LEU A 63 -12.03 -12.80 13.78
C LEU A 63 -12.75 -12.88 15.14
N GLY A 64 -12.36 -12.07 16.12
CA GLY A 64 -12.94 -12.07 17.46
C GLY A 64 -14.39 -11.60 17.52
N MET A 65 -14.79 -10.70 16.61
CA MET A 65 -16.17 -10.22 16.52
C MET A 65 -17.07 -11.11 15.66
N GLY A 66 -16.51 -11.97 14.80
CA GLY A 66 -17.29 -12.82 13.89
C GLY A 66 -18.00 -12.06 12.74
N GLU A 67 -17.74 -10.76 12.61
CA GLU A 67 -18.39 -9.85 11.68
C GLU A 67 -17.33 -9.01 10.93
N SER A 68 -17.72 -8.38 9.82
CA SER A 68 -16.88 -7.45 9.03
C SER A 68 -15.67 -8.10 8.32
N GLY A 69 -15.66 -9.43 8.19
CA GLY A 69 -14.60 -10.18 7.53
C GLY A 69 -14.48 -9.86 6.04
N ILE A 70 -15.57 -9.48 5.38
CA ILE A 70 -15.53 -9.02 3.99
C ILE A 70 -14.78 -7.70 3.83
N GLU A 71 -14.96 -6.76 4.78
CA GLU A 71 -14.26 -5.48 4.81
C GLU A 71 -12.78 -5.69 5.14
N ALA A 72 -12.48 -6.51 6.15
CA ALA A 72 -11.12 -6.88 6.53
C ALA A 72 -10.38 -7.56 5.37
N CYS A 73 -10.98 -8.57 4.73
CA CYS A 73 -10.39 -9.24 3.56
C CYS A 73 -10.14 -8.28 2.40
N ALA A 74 -11.07 -7.36 2.12
CA ALA A 74 -10.92 -6.39 1.05
C ALA A 74 -9.79 -5.38 1.35
N VAL A 75 -9.68 -4.90 2.59
CA VAL A 75 -8.59 -4.02 3.03
C VAL A 75 -7.25 -4.76 2.97
N LEU A 76 -7.18 -6.02 3.40
CA LEU A 76 -5.96 -6.84 3.31
C LEU A 76 -5.56 -7.06 1.85
N PHE A 77 -6.50 -7.43 0.99
CA PHE A 77 -6.23 -7.64 -0.43
C PHE A 77 -5.72 -6.36 -1.11
N GLY A 78 -6.43 -5.24 -0.91
CA GLY A 78 -6.00 -3.94 -1.41
C GLY A 78 -4.66 -3.51 -0.82
N SER A 79 -4.32 -4.03 0.36
CA SER A 79 -3.05 -3.78 0.98
C SER A 79 -1.90 -4.54 0.34
N GLU A 80 -2.06 -5.85 0.20
CA GLU A 80 -1.04 -6.74 -0.31
C GLU A 80 -0.82 -6.63 -1.81
N ILE A 81 -1.83 -6.23 -2.61
CA ILE A 81 -1.65 -6.11 -4.07
C ILE A 81 -0.57 -5.08 -4.45
N THR A 82 -0.29 -4.10 -3.57
CA THR A 82 0.78 -3.12 -3.76
C THR A 82 2.18 -3.63 -3.40
N ASN A 83 2.26 -4.71 -2.62
CA ASN A 83 3.51 -5.23 -2.05
C ASN A 83 4.43 -5.90 -3.10
N PRO A 84 3.95 -6.68 -4.10
CA PRO A 84 4.81 -7.23 -5.15
C PRO A 84 5.65 -6.20 -5.90
N LEU A 85 5.11 -5.00 -6.15
CA LEU A 85 5.86 -3.92 -6.79
C LEU A 85 6.93 -3.31 -5.87
N LEU A 86 6.66 -3.25 -4.56
CA LEU A 86 7.63 -2.83 -3.55
C LEU A 86 8.79 -3.84 -3.47
N GLN A 87 8.49 -5.14 -3.49
CA GLN A 87 9.49 -6.20 -3.53
C GLN A 87 10.28 -6.18 -4.85
N ALA A 88 9.61 -6.02 -6.00
CA ALA A 88 10.29 -5.88 -7.30
C ALA A 88 11.27 -4.70 -7.33
N ARG A 89 10.89 -3.57 -6.70
CA ARG A 89 11.76 -2.41 -6.55
C ARG A 89 12.99 -2.73 -5.71
N TRP A 90 12.82 -3.45 -4.60
CA TRP A 90 13.93 -3.89 -3.76
C TRP A 90 14.89 -4.82 -4.51
N PHE A 91 14.36 -5.80 -5.26
CA PHE A 91 15.16 -6.69 -6.10
C PHE A 91 15.96 -5.93 -7.16
N LEU A 92 15.35 -4.94 -7.84
CA LEU A 92 16.05 -4.12 -8.83
C LEU A 92 17.20 -3.30 -8.22
N LYS A 93 17.04 -2.85 -6.97
CA LYS A 93 18.13 -2.20 -6.23
C LYS A 93 19.27 -3.16 -5.93
N GLN A 94 18.97 -4.37 -5.47
CA GLN A 94 20.02 -5.35 -5.17
C GLN A 94 20.76 -5.86 -6.40
N MET A 95 20.09 -5.93 -7.55
CA MET A 95 20.75 -6.26 -8.82
C MET A 95 21.55 -5.09 -9.42
N GLY A 96 21.59 -3.91 -8.79
CA GLY A 96 22.24 -2.72 -9.33
C GLY A 96 21.59 -2.16 -10.60
N ARG A 97 20.38 -2.63 -10.96
CA ARG A 97 19.65 -2.24 -12.18
C ARG A 97 18.61 -1.15 -11.93
N TYR A 98 18.65 -0.51 -10.77
CA TYR A 98 17.66 0.49 -10.38
C TYR A 98 17.69 1.78 -11.21
N ASP A 99 18.87 2.20 -11.68
CA ASP A 99 19.02 3.38 -12.53
C ASP A 99 18.63 3.15 -14.01
N SER A 100 18.12 1.96 -14.33
CA SER A 100 17.64 1.62 -15.67
C SER A 100 16.17 2.02 -15.89
N LEU A 101 15.72 2.00 -17.15
CA LEU A 101 14.32 2.18 -17.53
C LEU A 101 13.37 1.23 -16.75
N SER A 102 13.83 0.03 -16.40
CA SER A 102 13.06 -0.92 -15.60
C SER A 102 12.78 -0.41 -14.19
N GLY A 103 13.73 0.28 -13.55
CA GLY A 103 13.52 0.88 -12.23
C GLY A 103 12.54 2.05 -12.25
N ASP A 104 12.57 2.86 -13.30
CA ASP A 104 11.61 3.95 -13.49
C ASP A 104 10.19 3.42 -13.77
N LEU A 105 10.07 2.37 -14.58
CA LEU A 105 8.78 1.72 -14.85
C LEU A 105 8.17 1.13 -13.58
N VAL A 106 8.97 0.42 -12.77
CA VAL A 106 8.49 -0.15 -11.50
C VAL A 106 8.08 0.95 -10.53
N ASP A 107 8.85 2.04 -10.40
CA ASP A 107 8.47 3.16 -9.54
C ASP A 107 7.14 3.82 -10.01
N LEU A 108 6.96 4.02 -11.32
CA LEU A 108 5.73 4.58 -11.88
C LEU A 108 4.52 3.67 -11.64
N LEU A 109 4.68 2.37 -11.89
CA LEU A 109 3.65 1.37 -11.63
C LEU A 109 3.30 1.33 -10.15
N PHE A 110 4.30 1.36 -9.27
CA PHE A 110 4.10 1.37 -7.83
C PHE A 110 3.30 2.60 -7.38
N ILE A 111 3.70 3.81 -7.81
CA ILE A 111 2.99 5.05 -7.48
C ILE A 111 1.53 5.00 -7.97
N THR A 112 1.33 4.54 -9.21
CA THR A 112 0.00 4.48 -9.83
C THR A 112 -0.90 3.48 -9.13
N LEU A 113 -0.38 2.29 -8.83
CA LEU A 113 -1.12 1.24 -8.15
C LEU A 113 -1.44 1.66 -6.71
N PHE A 114 -0.47 2.26 -6.01
CA PHE A 114 -0.67 2.77 -4.66
C PHE A 114 -1.73 3.87 -4.61
N ALA A 115 -1.67 4.85 -5.53
CA ALA A 115 -2.68 5.92 -5.60
C ALA A 115 -4.08 5.39 -5.95
N SER A 116 -4.19 4.54 -6.96
CA SER A 116 -5.49 4.03 -7.41
C SER A 116 -6.14 3.10 -6.39
N VAL A 117 -5.39 2.13 -5.85
CA VAL A 117 -5.93 1.12 -4.93
C VAL A 117 -6.00 1.65 -3.50
N ARG A 118 -4.88 2.09 -2.90
CA ARG A 118 -4.84 2.44 -1.47
C ARG A 118 -5.59 3.73 -1.18
N ILE A 119 -5.41 4.76 -2.02
CA ILE A 119 -6.04 6.07 -1.79
C ILE A 119 -7.43 6.12 -2.43
N GLY A 120 -7.55 5.74 -3.70
CA GLY A 120 -8.81 5.79 -4.45
C GLY A 120 -9.83 4.76 -3.97
N VAL A 121 -9.55 3.48 -4.18
CA VAL A 121 -10.46 2.38 -3.78
C VAL A 121 -10.57 2.31 -2.25
N GLY A 122 -9.46 2.39 -1.52
CA GLY A 122 -9.45 2.39 -0.06
C GLY A 122 -10.26 3.54 0.55
N GLY A 123 -10.20 4.74 -0.02
CA GLY A 123 -11.00 5.88 0.44
C GLY A 123 -12.49 5.67 0.22
N ARG A 124 -12.88 5.07 -0.91
CA ARG A 124 -14.28 4.70 -1.16
C ARG A 124 -14.77 3.63 -0.19
N MET A 125 -13.94 2.62 0.09
CA MET A 125 -14.28 1.58 1.07
C MET A 125 -14.47 2.16 2.47
N LEU A 126 -13.55 3.01 2.92
CA LEU A 126 -13.66 3.70 4.21
C LEU A 126 -14.93 4.57 4.26
N TYR A 127 -15.23 5.30 3.20
CA TYR A 127 -16.46 6.10 3.14
C TYR A 127 -17.71 5.22 3.31
N CYS A 128 -17.78 4.08 2.62
CA CYS A 128 -18.89 3.14 2.75
C CYS A 128 -18.99 2.54 4.17
N GLU A 129 -17.86 2.24 4.80
CA GLU A 129 -17.81 1.72 6.17
C GLU A 129 -18.29 2.78 7.19
N LEU A 130 -17.83 4.03 7.06
CA LEU A 130 -18.18 5.12 7.97
C LEU A 130 -19.67 5.48 7.91
N VAL A 131 -20.24 5.52 6.70
CA VAL A 131 -21.65 5.85 6.45
C VAL A 131 -22.57 4.70 6.85
N SER A 132 -22.10 3.46 6.84
CA SER A 132 -22.90 2.31 7.26
C SER A 132 -23.14 2.33 8.78
N PRO A 133 -24.37 2.12 9.28
CA PRO A 133 -24.65 2.02 10.70
C PRO A 133 -24.25 0.65 11.30
N LYS A 134 -23.91 -0.32 10.45
CA LYS A 134 -23.68 -1.72 10.87
C LYS A 134 -22.31 -2.00 11.50
N PRO A 135 -21.18 -1.47 10.98
CA PRO A 135 -19.88 -1.75 11.57
C PRO A 135 -19.76 -1.17 12.98
N LYS A 136 -19.28 -1.98 13.91
CA LYS A 136 -18.97 -1.55 15.28
C LYS A 136 -17.93 -0.43 15.25
N LEU A 137 -17.98 0.46 16.23
CA LEU A 137 -17.11 1.63 16.31
C LEU A 137 -15.61 1.27 16.26
N VAL A 138 -15.25 0.10 16.80
CA VAL A 138 -13.87 -0.44 16.75
C VAL A 138 -13.39 -0.65 15.31
N MET A 139 -14.23 -1.21 14.43
CA MET A 139 -13.87 -1.40 13.01
C MET A 139 -13.69 -0.05 12.31
N LYS A 140 -14.62 0.89 12.54
CA LYS A 140 -14.53 2.23 11.96
C LYS A 140 -13.24 2.96 12.35
N VAL A 141 -12.86 2.89 13.62
CA VAL A 141 -11.60 3.48 14.11
C VAL A 141 -10.40 2.78 13.46
N GLY A 142 -10.43 1.45 13.33
CA GLY A 142 -9.41 0.67 12.62
C GLY A 142 -9.28 1.06 11.14
N GLY A 143 -10.41 1.20 10.44
CA GLY A 143 -10.48 1.64 9.04
C GLY A 143 -9.91 3.04 8.83
N VAL A 144 -10.23 3.99 9.72
CA VAL A 144 -9.62 5.33 9.68
C VAL A 144 -8.12 5.26 9.94
N ALA A 145 -7.67 4.45 10.91
CA ALA A 145 -6.26 4.33 11.24
C ALA A 145 -5.43 3.76 10.08
N ILE A 146 -5.89 2.68 9.43
CA ILE A 146 -5.17 2.07 8.30
C ILE A 146 -5.19 2.97 7.06
N TYR A 147 -6.28 3.73 6.85
CA TYR A 147 -6.35 4.70 5.77
C TYR A 147 -5.43 5.91 6.02
N ALA A 148 -5.39 6.43 7.25
CA ALA A 148 -4.46 7.50 7.63
C ALA A 148 -3.01 7.06 7.40
N LEU A 149 -2.66 5.83 7.75
CA LEU A 149 -1.34 5.28 7.47
C LEU A 149 -1.05 5.19 5.96
N SER A 150 -2.05 4.82 5.16
CA SER A 150 -1.95 4.83 3.69
C SER A 150 -1.69 6.24 3.14
N CYS A 151 -2.28 7.28 3.73
CA CYS A 151 -1.99 8.66 3.39
C CYS A 151 -0.56 9.07 3.75
N VAL A 152 -0.05 8.65 4.91
CA VAL A 152 1.37 8.89 5.30
C VAL A 152 2.31 8.27 4.27
N PHE A 153 2.09 7.02 3.89
CA PHE A 153 2.86 6.39 2.82
C PHE A 153 2.78 7.16 1.50
N MET A 154 1.60 7.66 1.11
CA MET A 154 1.47 8.46 -0.10
C MET A 154 2.33 9.73 -0.05
N VAL A 155 2.40 10.40 1.09
CA VAL A 155 3.25 11.59 1.27
C VAL A 155 4.73 11.23 1.13
N ASP A 156 5.17 10.12 1.72
CA ASP A 156 6.55 9.65 1.61
C ASP A 156 6.91 9.29 0.16
N ILE A 157 5.99 8.61 -0.54
CA ILE A 157 6.13 8.23 -1.95
C ILE A 157 6.17 9.47 -2.84
N ALA A 158 5.28 10.44 -2.62
CA ALA A 158 5.25 11.69 -3.37
C ALA A 158 6.55 12.49 -3.15
N CYS A 159 7.00 12.61 -1.90
CA CYS A 159 8.28 13.24 -1.57
C CYS A 159 9.45 12.53 -2.27
N PHE A 160 9.46 11.19 -2.26
CA PHE A 160 10.45 10.40 -2.98
C PHE A 160 10.43 10.68 -4.48
N ALA A 161 9.26 10.68 -5.12
CA ALA A 161 9.10 10.97 -6.53
C ALA A 161 9.58 12.39 -6.88
N CYS A 162 9.20 13.40 -6.09
CA CYS A 162 9.64 14.79 -6.28
C CYS A 162 11.17 14.92 -6.19
N ARG A 163 11.81 14.29 -5.20
CA ARG A 163 13.27 14.29 -5.05
C ARG A 163 13.97 13.63 -6.23
N LYS A 164 13.44 12.48 -6.71
CA LYS A 164 14.00 11.75 -7.86
C LYS A 164 13.88 12.59 -9.14
N THR A 165 12.71 13.16 -9.41
CA THR A 165 12.49 14.03 -10.58
C THR A 165 13.38 15.26 -10.56
N ARG A 166 13.51 15.94 -9.42
CA ARG A 166 14.39 17.12 -9.28
C ARG A 166 15.85 16.78 -9.54
N THR A 167 16.32 15.64 -9.03
CA THR A 167 17.71 15.20 -9.23
C THR A 167 18.00 14.87 -10.70
N LYS A 168 17.07 14.18 -11.38
CA LYS A 168 17.19 13.90 -12.82
C LYS A 168 17.15 15.17 -13.66
N TYR A 169 16.24 16.08 -13.34
CA TYR A 169 16.13 17.36 -14.03
C TYR A 169 17.43 18.18 -13.92
N ARG A 170 18.04 18.23 -12.73
CA ARG A 170 19.34 18.90 -12.52
C ARG A 170 20.46 18.27 -13.35
N ARG A 171 20.56 16.93 -13.36
CA ARG A 171 21.57 16.21 -14.18
C ARG A 171 21.40 16.49 -15.68
N TRP A 172 20.16 16.52 -16.15
CA TRP A 172 19.86 16.85 -17.54
C TRP A 172 20.25 18.29 -17.88
N GLN A 173 19.98 19.25 -17.00
CA GLN A 173 20.43 20.64 -17.18
C GLN A 173 21.97 20.78 -17.20
N GLU A 174 22.67 20.07 -16.32
CA GLU A 174 24.14 20.05 -16.30
C GLU A 174 24.72 19.47 -17.60
N GLN A 175 24.15 18.36 -18.10
CA GLN A 175 24.54 17.76 -19.39
C GLN A 175 24.27 18.69 -20.58
N GLN A 176 23.13 19.38 -20.60
CA GLN A 176 22.81 20.38 -21.63
C GLN A 176 23.83 21.53 -21.63
N LYS A 177 24.21 22.05 -20.45
CA LYS A 177 25.22 23.09 -20.32
C LYS A 177 26.59 22.63 -20.82
N LEU A 178 27.01 21.40 -20.47
CA LEU A 178 28.26 20.80 -20.95
C LEU A 178 28.28 20.61 -22.47
N ASN A 179 27.18 20.11 -23.05
CA ASN A 179 27.06 19.94 -24.50
C ASN A 179 27.11 21.28 -25.24
N ASN A 180 26.44 22.32 -24.72
CA ASN A 180 26.48 23.65 -25.32
C ASN A 180 27.87 24.30 -25.20
N ALA A 181 28.58 24.10 -24.09
CA ALA A 181 29.96 24.60 -23.92
C ALA A 181 30.94 23.91 -24.89
N ASN A 182 30.81 22.60 -25.09
CA ASN A 182 31.68 21.85 -26.01
C ASN A 182 31.34 22.09 -27.48
N GLY A 183 30.10 22.42 -27.82
CA GLY A 183 29.67 22.75 -29.19
C GLY A 183 30.16 24.10 -29.72
N HIS A 184 30.71 24.97 -28.87
CA HIS A 184 31.29 26.26 -29.27
C HIS A 184 32.79 26.20 -29.62
N ILE A 185 33.43 25.02 -29.55
CA ILE A 185 34.87 24.81 -29.84
C ILE A 185 35.07 24.06 -31.19
N GLY A 186 34.01 23.89 -31.98
CA GLY A 186 34.04 23.20 -33.29
C GLY A 186 33.90 24.14 -34.48
#